data_AF-A0A934J358-F1
#
_entry.id   AF-A0A934J358-F1
#
_cell.length_a   1.000
_cell.length_b   1.000
_cell.length_c   1.000
_cell.angle_alpha   90.00
_cell.angle_beta   90.00
_cell.angle_gamma   90.00
#
_symmetry.space_group_name_H-M   'P 1'
#
loop_
_entity.id
_entity.type
_entity.pdbx_description
1 polymer ?
#
loop_
_entity_poly.entity_id
_entity_poly.type
_entity_poly.pdbx_seq_one_letter_code
_entity_poly.pdbx_strand_id
1 'polypeptide(L)'
;MFDLNAAWVLIILSGPLLAYGVVKGVFIRPMSGLPLQTIGMLTFSAAALVALAVEPKVGALLVAVALFAHAAWDVYHHRVNRVVSRSLSEFCFVLDTALGIIILVTIA
;
A
#
# COMPACT_ATOMS: atom_id res chain seq x y z
N MET A 1 -5.43 27.67 6.30
CA MET A 1 -4.44 26.73 5.74
C MET A 1 -5.03 25.34 5.93
N PHE A 2 -5.24 24.57 4.86
CA PHE A 2 -5.80 23.22 5.01
C PHE A 2 -4.80 22.38 5.79
N ASP A 3 -5.16 21.91 6.98
CA ASP A 3 -4.43 20.84 7.67
C ASP A 3 -4.64 19.55 6.86
N LEU A 4 -3.88 19.39 5.77
CA LEU A 4 -3.84 18.13 5.03
C LEU A 4 -3.18 17.09 5.92
N ASN A 5 -3.99 16.45 6.75
CA ASN A 5 -3.62 15.22 7.42
C ASN A 5 -3.07 14.25 6.37
N ALA A 6 -1.91 13.65 6.64
CA ALA A 6 -1.26 12.69 5.75
C ALA A 6 -2.22 11.60 5.26
N ALA A 7 -3.20 11.21 6.08
CA ALA A 7 -4.26 10.30 5.68
C ALA A 7 -5.05 10.79 4.45
N TRP A 8 -5.44 12.07 4.41
CA TRP A 8 -6.16 12.65 3.27
C TRP A 8 -5.30 12.73 2.02
N VAL A 9 -4.02 13.06 2.17
CA VAL A 9 -3.06 13.07 1.04
C VAL A 9 -2.97 11.68 0.43
N LEU A 10 -2.77 10.65 1.25
CA LEU A 10 -2.66 9.26 0.79
C LEU A 10 -3.96 8.76 0.17
N ILE A 11 -5.13 9.08 0.73
CA ILE A 11 -6.43 8.73 0.15
C ILE A 11 -6.58 9.37 -1.24
N ILE A 12 -6.30 10.67 -1.37
CA ILE A 12 -6.42 11.38 -2.65
C ILE A 12 -5.47 10.80 -3.69
N LEU A 13 -4.22 10.50 -3.32
CA LEU A 13 -3.24 9.89 -4.23
C LEU A 13 -3.59 8.44 -4.61
N SER A 14 -4.20 7.68 -3.70
CA SER A 14 -4.59 6.29 -3.94
C SER A 14 -5.83 6.16 -4.84
N GLY A 15 -6.74 7.15 -4.83
CA GLY A 15 -7.97 7.15 -5.63
C GLY A 15 -7.74 6.92 -7.13
N PRO A 16 -6.85 7.68 -7.80
CA PRO A 16 -6.51 7.45 -9.21
C PRO A 16 -5.94 6.04 -9.49
N LEU A 17 -5.14 5.49 -8.57
CA LEU A 17 -4.57 4.14 -8.73
C LEU A 17 -5.65 3.06 -8.64
N LEU A 18 -6.60 3.22 -7.72
CA LEU A 18 -7.77 2.35 -7.61
C LEU A 18 -8.62 2.41 -8.89
N ALA A 19 -8.92 3.62 -9.38
CA ALA A 19 -9.69 3.81 -10.60
C ALA A 19 -9.01 3.15 -11.81
N TYR A 20 -7.69 3.31 -11.94
CA TYR A 20 -6.91 2.65 -12.97
C TYR A 20 -7.02 1.11 -12.89
N GLY A 21 -6.90 0.55 -11.67
CA GLY A 21 -7.04 -0.89 -11.43
C GLY A 21 -8.42 -1.43 -11.84
N VAL A 22 -9.49 -0.72 -11.47
CA VAL A 22 -10.87 -1.08 -11.83
C VAL A 22 -11.07 -1.03 -13.34
N VAL A 23 -10.67 0.05 -14.00
CA VAL A 23 -10.79 0.19 -15.47
C VAL A 23 -10.03 -0.94 -16.17
N LYS A 24 -8.81 -1.24 -15.75
CA LYS A 24 -8.02 -2.33 -16.36
C LYS A 24 -8.62 -3.71 -16.13
N GLY A 25 -9.15 -3.99 -14.94
CA GLY A 25 -9.76 -5.26 -14.57
C GLY A 25 -11.13 -5.51 -15.23
N VAL A 26 -11.88 -4.44 -15.52
CA VAL A 26 -13.16 -4.53 -16.24
C VAL A 26 -12.96 -4.65 -17.75
N PHE A 27 -12.01 -3.90 -18.34
CA PHE A 27 -11.93 -3.74 -19.80
C PHE A 27 -10.78 -4.47 -20.50
N ILE A 28 -9.70 -4.88 -19.82
CA ILE A 28 -8.47 -5.34 -20.51
C ILE A 28 -8.00 -6.74 -20.10
N ARG A 29 -8.07 -7.13 -18.82
CA ARG A 29 -7.62 -8.45 -18.35
C ARG A 29 -8.60 -9.06 -17.34
N PRO A 30 -8.85 -10.39 -17.40
CA PRO A 30 -9.75 -11.04 -16.46
C PRO A 30 -9.23 -10.92 -15.02
N MET A 31 -10.18 -10.72 -14.10
CA MET A 31 -10.03 -10.47 -12.66
C MET A 31 -9.38 -11.62 -11.85
N SER A 32 -8.53 -12.44 -12.46
CA SER A 32 -7.82 -13.54 -11.79
C SER A 32 -6.95 -13.11 -10.59
N GLY A 33 -6.52 -11.84 -10.56
CA GLY A 33 -5.78 -11.26 -9.44
C GLY A 33 -6.65 -10.71 -8.30
N LEU A 34 -7.97 -10.62 -8.49
CA LEU A 34 -8.86 -9.92 -7.55
C LEU A 34 -8.88 -10.55 -6.14
N PRO A 35 -8.96 -11.88 -5.97
CA PRO A 35 -8.93 -12.47 -4.63
C PRO A 35 -7.65 -12.13 -3.86
N LEU A 36 -6.50 -12.17 -4.56
CA LEU A 36 -5.21 -11.83 -3.96
C LEU A 36 -5.14 -10.35 -3.58
N GLN A 37 -5.69 -9.48 -4.43
CA GLN A 37 -5.76 -8.05 -4.18
C GLN A 37 -6.72 -7.71 -3.04
N THR A 38 -7.84 -8.43 -2.92
CA THR A 38 -8.77 -8.31 -1.79
C THR A 38 -8.10 -8.75 -0.49
N ILE A 39 -7.35 -9.86 -0.49
CA ILE A 39 -6.59 -10.31 0.69
C ILE A 39 -5.56 -9.26 1.10
N GLY A 40 -4.81 -8.71 0.14
CA GLY A 40 -3.88 -7.61 0.39
C GLY A 40 -4.61 -6.41 1.02
N MET A 41 -5.69 -5.95 0.38
CA MET A 41 -6.44 -4.79 0.84
C MET A 41 -6.98 -4.98 2.27
N LEU A 42 -7.55 -6.14 2.58
CA LEU A 42 -8.04 -6.44 3.92
C LEU A 42 -6.91 -6.49 4.95
N THR A 43 -5.79 -7.13 4.60
CA THR A 43 -4.65 -7.30 5.52
C THR A 43 -4.01 -5.95 5.87
N PHE A 44 -3.69 -5.14 4.86
CA PHE A 44 -3.05 -3.84 5.08
C PHE A 44 -4.02 -2.81 5.67
N SER A 45 -5.31 -2.85 5.32
CA SER A 45 -6.31 -1.98 5.95
C SER A 45 -6.52 -2.35 7.42
N ALA A 46 -6.57 -3.64 7.75
CA ALA A 46 -6.66 -4.07 9.14
C ALA A 46 -5.43 -3.61 9.95
N ALA A 47 -4.22 -3.74 9.40
CA ALA A 47 -3.00 -3.25 10.05
C ALA A 47 -3.08 -1.73 10.31
N ALA A 48 -3.57 -0.94 9.35
CA ALA A 48 -3.77 0.49 9.51
C ALA A 48 -4.78 0.82 10.61
N LEU A 49 -5.92 0.11 10.67
CA LEU A 49 -6.92 0.28 11.73
C LEU A 49 -6.37 -0.07 13.11
N VAL A 50 -5.59 -1.16 13.21
CA VAL A 50 -4.92 -1.54 14.47
C VAL A 50 -3.91 -0.47 14.89
N ALA A 51 -3.14 0.08 13.96
CA ALA A 51 -2.17 1.14 14.26
C ALA A 51 -2.83 2.40 14.87
N LEU A 52 -4.08 2.70 14.49
CA LEU A 52 -4.86 3.80 15.07
C LEU A 52 -5.40 3.51 16.48
N ALA A 53 -5.47 2.23 16.87
CA ALA A 53 -6.05 1.79 18.14
C ALA A 53 -5.01 1.51 19.24
N VAL A 54 -3.72 1.52 18.91
CA VAL A 54 -2.61 1.21 19.83
C VAL A 54 -1.80 2.46 20.17
N GLU A 55 -0.83 2.31 21.08
CA GLU A 55 0.10 3.39 21.44
C GLU A 55 0.84 3.92 20.18
N PRO A 56 1.02 5.25 20.03
CA PRO A 56 1.57 5.84 18.80
C PRO A 56 2.89 5.24 18.31
N LYS A 57 3.83 4.92 19.22
CA LYS A 57 5.11 4.29 18.86
C LYS A 57 4.93 2.88 18.30
N VAL A 58 4.07 2.09 18.94
CA VAL A 58 3.74 0.73 18.50
C VAL A 58 2.99 0.77 17.17
N GLY A 59 2.06 1.70 17.01
CA GLY A 59 1.31 1.93 15.77
C GLY A 59 2.25 2.30 14.62
N ALA A 60 3.20 3.21 14.85
CA ALA A 60 4.18 3.58 13.83
C ALA A 60 5.09 2.41 13.42
N LEU A 61 5.53 1.58 14.38
CA LEU A 61 6.30 0.37 14.07
C LEU A 61 5.46 -0.63 13.24
N LEU A 62 4.18 -0.82 13.59
CA LEU A 62 3.27 -1.66 12.83
C LEU A 62 3.08 -1.15 11.39
N VAL A 63 2.93 0.15 11.21
CA VAL A 63 2.83 0.77 9.87
C VAL A 63 4.12 0.54 9.08
N ALA A 64 5.30 0.74 9.68
CA ALA A 64 6.57 0.49 9.01
C ALA A 64 6.71 -0.98 8.57
N VAL A 65 6.37 -1.92 9.44
CA VAL A 65 6.37 -3.36 9.11
C VAL A 65 5.38 -3.67 7.97
N ALA A 66 4.18 -3.09 8.01
CA ALA A 66 3.18 -3.27 6.97
C ALA A 66 3.68 -2.75 5.60
N LEU A 67 4.35 -1.59 5.58
CA LEU A 67 4.96 -1.03 4.36
C LEU A 67 6.06 -1.93 3.81
N PHE A 68 6.97 -2.44 4.64
CA PHE A 68 8.00 -3.37 4.16
C PHE A 68 7.43 -4.70 3.68
N ALA A 69 6.38 -5.21 4.32
CA ALA A 69 5.68 -6.40 3.85
C ALA A 69 5.01 -6.16 2.49
N HIS A 70 4.41 -4.98 2.27
CA HIS A 70 3.87 -4.60 0.96
C HIS A 70 4.98 -4.45 -0.09
N ALA A 71 6.10 -3.81 0.24
CA ALA A 71 7.25 -3.72 -0.65
C ALA A 71 7.78 -5.12 -1.07
N ALA A 72 7.84 -6.08 -0.15
CA ALA A 72 8.21 -7.46 -0.47
C ALA A 72 7.17 -8.14 -1.39
N TRP A 73 5.89 -7.87 -1.17
CA TRP A 73 4.78 -8.32 -2.01
C TRP A 73 4.90 -7.77 -3.43
N ASP A 74 5.26 -6.49 -3.59
CA ASP A 74 5.51 -5.87 -4.89
C ASP A 74 6.69 -6.48 -5.63
N VAL A 75 7.79 -6.79 -4.94
CA VAL A 75 8.93 -7.51 -5.54
C VAL A 75 8.49 -8.87 -6.09
N TYR A 76 7.68 -9.61 -5.33
CA TYR A 76 7.13 -10.88 -5.78
C TYR A 76 6.26 -10.69 -7.03
N HIS A 77 5.32 -9.76 -7.02
CA HIS A 77 4.42 -9.50 -8.15
C HIS A 77 5.10 -8.92 -9.38
N HIS A 78 6.15 -8.13 -9.19
CA HIS A 78 7.01 -7.66 -10.26
C HIS A 78 7.69 -8.86 -10.97
N ARG A 79 8.21 -9.83 -10.20
CA ARG A 79 8.85 -11.04 -10.76
C ARG A 79 7.87 -11.93 -11.50
N VAL A 80 6.69 -12.20 -10.92
CA VAL A 80 5.69 -13.09 -11.55
C VAL A 80 4.83 -12.39 -12.62
N ASN A 81 4.92 -11.06 -12.74
CA ASN A 81 4.17 -10.23 -13.68
C ASN A 81 2.65 -10.48 -13.61
N ARG A 82 2.12 -10.53 -12.38
CA ARG A 82 0.70 -10.79 -12.08
C ARG A 82 0.15 -9.77 -11.10
N VAL A 83 -1.18 -9.69 -11.02
CA VAL A 83 -1.98 -8.84 -10.11
C VAL A 83 -1.94 -7.34 -10.46
N VAL A 84 -0.77 -6.73 -10.59
CA VAL A 84 -0.58 -5.32 -10.97
C VAL A 84 0.40 -5.17 -12.13
N SER A 85 0.48 -3.98 -12.76
CA SER A 85 1.49 -3.72 -13.78
C SER A 85 2.88 -3.61 -13.16
N ARG A 86 3.93 -4.00 -13.89
CA ARG A 86 5.33 -3.91 -13.42
C ARG A 86 5.71 -2.51 -12.93
N SER A 87 5.31 -1.48 -13.67
CA SER A 87 5.58 -0.09 -13.31
C SER A 87 4.92 0.32 -12.01
N LEU A 88 3.74 -0.23 -11.70
CA LEU A 88 3.03 0.06 -10.46
C LEU A 88 3.70 -0.65 -9.28
N SER A 89 4.10 -1.92 -9.44
CA SER A 89 4.89 -2.62 -8.42
C SER A 89 6.23 -1.94 -8.14
N GLU A 90 6.92 -1.44 -9.16
CA GLU A 90 8.18 -0.70 -8.97
C GLU A 90 7.96 0.60 -8.18
N PHE A 91 6.93 1.36 -8.53
CA PHE A 91 6.58 2.59 -7.84
C PHE A 91 6.23 2.34 -6.37
N CYS A 92 5.34 1.38 -6.10
CA CYS A 92 4.92 1.03 -4.74
C CYS A 92 6.09 0.48 -3.91
N PHE A 93 6.93 -0.38 -4.50
CA PHE A 93 8.15 -0.86 -3.82
C PHE A 93 9.04 0.29 -3.34
N VAL A 94 9.34 1.25 -4.21
CA VAL A 94 10.20 2.40 -3.86
C VAL A 94 9.52 3.28 -2.80
N LEU A 95 8.24 3.60 -3.02
CA LEU A 95 7.45 4.44 -2.10
C LEU A 95 7.39 3.83 -0.70
N ASP A 96 7.00 2.56 -0.59
CA ASP A 96 6.76 1.91 0.69
C ASP A 96 8.06 1.67 1.46
N THR A 97 9.13 1.32 0.75
CA THR A 97 10.46 1.20 1.34
C THR A 97 10.93 2.56 1.90
N ALA A 98 10.77 3.64 1.12
CA ALA A 98 11.16 4.97 1.56
C ALA A 98 10.33 5.45 2.76
N LEU A 99 9.01 5.29 2.71
CA LEU A 99 8.12 5.66 3.82
C LEU A 99 8.39 4.82 5.07
N GLY A 100 8.60 3.51 4.94
CA GLY A 100 8.95 2.63 6.05
C GLY A 100 10.24 3.07 6.74
N ILE A 101 11.28 3.41 5.96
CA ILE A 101 12.55 3.94 6.50
C ILE A 101 12.32 5.28 7.20
N ILE A 102 11.60 6.21 6.57
CA ILE A 102 11.31 7.53 7.16
C ILE A 102 10.62 7.37 8.51
N ILE A 103 9.57 6.53 8.58
CA ILE A 103 8.86 6.27 9.83
C ILE A 103 9.81 5.76 10.90
N LEU A 104 10.61 4.72 10.62
CA LEU A 104 11.56 4.17 11.58
C LEU A 104 12.58 5.21 12.08
N VAL A 105 13.10 6.04 11.18
CA VAL A 105 14.06 7.10 11.53
C VAL A 105 13.40 8.19 12.39
N THR A 106 12.14 8.52 12.14
CA THR A 106 11.42 9.57 12.89
C THR A 106 10.89 9.13 14.26
N ILE A 107 10.70 7.83 14.48
CA ILE A 107 10.23 7.30 15.78
C ILE A 107 11.34 6.85 16.72
N ALA A 108 12.56 6.68 16.18
CA ALA A 108 13.78 6.41 16.93
C ALA A 108 14.21 7.64 17.74
#